data_AF-A0A1V3X3F9-F1
#
_entry.id   AF-A0A1V3X3F9-F1
#
_cell.length_a   1.000
_cell.length_b   1.000
_cell.length_c   1.000
_cell.angle_alpha   90.00
_cell.angle_beta   90.00
_cell.angle_gamma   90.00
#
_symmetry.space_group_name_H-M   'P 1'
#
loop_
_entity.id
_entity.type
_entity.pdbx_description
1 polymer ?
#
loop_
_entity_poly.entity_id
_entity_poly.type
_entity_poly.pdbx_seq_one_letter_code
_entity_poly.pdbx_strand_id
1 'polypeptide(L)'
;MTNGARLYVDHAHPEYSAPECTDPLDAVIWDKAGERVMEAAARHVASVPGAAKLQLYKNNVDGKGASYGAHENYLMSRQTPFSAIIAGLTPFLVSRQVVTGSGRVGIGPSGDEPGFQLSQRADYIEVEVGLETTLKRGIINTRDEPHADADRYRRLHVIIGDANLAETSTYLKLGATALVLDLIEEGVDLADLALARPVHAVHAISRDPTLRATVALVDGREMTGLALQRAYLDRVAKLVDSRDPDPRASDIVETWTHVLDLLERDPMECAELLDWPAKLRLLDGFRHRENLSWSAPRLHLVDLQYSDVRLDKGLYNRLVARGSMKRLVSEHQVLEAVDNPPPTPGRTSAANVCAGSAPISPPPAGTRSFSIWAVTRWCGYPRSSRCGAAKPTSARCWSPWTAPPNWWNNSPAEIRWYGRERKPGNVGADRYC
;
A
#
# COMPACT_ATOMS: atom_id res chain seq x y z
N MET A 1 2.05 18.26 -4.01
CA MET A 1 3.03 18.82 -3.04
C MET A 1 4.31 19.14 -3.79
N THR A 2 5.22 19.92 -3.22
CA THR A 2 6.51 20.30 -3.87
C THR A 2 7.39 19.08 -4.14
N ASN A 3 7.35 18.08 -3.27
CA ASN A 3 8.01 16.78 -3.46
C ASN A 3 7.35 15.86 -4.50
N GLY A 4 6.37 16.33 -5.28
CA GLY A 4 5.66 15.53 -6.28
C GLY A 4 4.57 14.61 -5.72
N ALA A 5 4.45 14.47 -4.40
CA ALA A 5 3.38 13.68 -3.79
C ALA A 5 1.99 14.29 -4.00
N ARG A 6 0.97 13.43 -3.95
CA ARG A 6 -0.44 13.85 -3.86
C ARG A 6 -0.93 13.69 -2.42
N LEU A 7 -1.49 14.76 -1.86
CA LEU A 7 -2.17 14.74 -0.56
C LEU A 7 -3.64 15.11 -0.80
N TYR A 8 -4.57 14.26 -0.41
CA TYR A 8 -6.00 14.47 -0.67
C TYR A 8 -6.87 13.75 0.36
N VAL A 9 -8.17 14.06 0.37
CA VAL A 9 -9.16 13.32 1.16
C VAL A 9 -9.80 12.29 0.24
N ASP A 10 -9.58 11.01 0.53
CA ASP A 10 -10.31 9.91 -0.11
C ASP A 10 -11.45 9.45 0.79
N HIS A 11 -12.67 9.85 0.41
CA HIS A 11 -13.90 9.65 1.18
C HIS A 11 -13.80 10.19 2.62
N ALA A 12 -13.33 9.36 3.54
CA ALA A 12 -13.28 9.62 4.98
C ALA A 12 -11.86 9.53 5.56
N HIS A 13 -10.82 9.62 4.73
CA HIS A 13 -9.42 9.45 5.10
C HIS A 13 -8.55 10.52 4.44
N PRO A 14 -7.57 11.11 5.15
CA PRO A 14 -6.46 11.77 4.47
C PRO A 14 -5.57 10.70 3.84
N GLU A 15 -5.15 10.92 2.61
CA GLU A 15 -4.29 10.01 1.85
C GLU A 15 -3.06 10.75 1.35
N TYR A 16 -1.90 10.17 1.64
CA TYR A 16 -0.63 10.55 1.06
C TYR A 16 -0.23 9.53 0.00
N SER A 17 0.12 10.03 -1.16
CA SER A 17 0.58 9.24 -2.29
C SER A 17 1.94 9.73 -2.68
N ALA A 18 2.95 8.89 -2.46
CA ALA A 18 4.33 9.20 -2.76
C ALA A 18 4.48 9.54 -4.25
N PRO A 19 5.44 10.40 -4.60
CA PRO A 19 5.85 10.58 -5.99
C PRO A 19 6.30 9.25 -6.60
N GLU A 20 6.39 9.22 -7.93
CA GLU A 20 7.02 8.11 -8.63
C GLU A 20 8.53 8.04 -8.30
N CYS A 21 8.95 6.91 -7.75
CA CYS A 21 10.34 6.52 -7.47
C CYS A 21 10.80 5.49 -8.51
N THR A 22 12.10 5.19 -8.59
CA THR A 22 12.65 4.12 -9.46
C THR A 22 13.51 3.12 -8.70
N ASP A 23 13.58 3.30 -7.38
CA ASP A 23 14.38 2.53 -6.44
C ASP A 23 13.47 2.22 -5.23
N PRO A 24 13.41 0.96 -4.75
CA PRO A 24 12.70 0.63 -3.53
C PRO A 24 13.18 1.42 -2.30
N LEU A 25 14.46 1.81 -2.22
CA LEU A 25 14.97 2.64 -1.13
C LEU A 25 14.42 4.07 -1.21
N ASP A 26 14.36 4.67 -2.41
CA ASP A 26 13.66 5.94 -2.60
C ASP A 26 12.20 5.81 -2.16
N ALA A 27 11.53 4.73 -2.58
CA ALA A 27 10.15 4.50 -2.20
C ALA A 27 9.98 4.50 -0.66
N VAL A 28 10.90 3.87 0.10
CA VAL A 28 10.95 3.97 1.57
C VAL A 28 11.11 5.41 2.06
N ILE A 29 12.04 6.19 1.48
CA ILE A 29 12.29 7.59 1.85
C ILE A 29 11.01 8.42 1.72
N TRP A 30 10.32 8.37 0.57
CA TRP A 30 9.14 9.19 0.34
C TRP A 30 7.89 8.68 1.07
N ASP A 31 7.76 7.37 1.33
CA ASP A 31 6.74 6.84 2.24
C ASP A 31 6.94 7.34 3.68
N LYS A 32 8.19 7.41 4.15
CA LYS A 32 8.54 7.99 5.45
C LYS A 32 8.33 9.51 5.49
N ALA A 33 8.61 10.20 4.40
CA ALA A 33 8.28 11.63 4.27
C ALA A 33 6.77 11.86 4.41
N GLY A 34 5.95 10.97 3.86
CA GLY A 34 4.49 10.96 4.04
C GLY A 34 4.06 10.91 5.51
N GLU A 35 4.74 10.13 6.36
CA GLU A 35 4.47 10.10 7.80
C GLU A 35 4.75 11.45 8.46
N ARG A 36 5.84 12.13 8.08
CA ARG A 36 6.19 13.47 8.58
C ARG A 36 5.21 14.54 8.11
N VAL A 37 4.77 14.46 6.85
CA VAL A 37 3.71 15.33 6.30
C VAL A 37 2.42 15.17 7.11
N MET A 38 2.00 13.94 7.39
CA MET A 38 0.80 13.65 8.16
C MET A 38 0.92 14.14 9.61
N GLU A 39 2.07 13.91 10.27
CA GLU A 39 2.33 14.43 11.61
C GLU A 39 2.31 15.96 11.65
N ALA A 40 2.96 16.62 10.69
CA ALA A 40 2.99 18.09 10.58
C ALA A 40 1.57 18.65 10.35
N ALA A 41 0.77 18.01 9.51
CA ALA A 41 -0.62 18.39 9.29
C ALA A 41 -1.45 18.27 10.58
N ALA A 42 -1.30 17.18 11.34
CA ALA A 42 -2.00 17.00 12.61
C ALA A 42 -1.59 18.05 13.66
N ARG A 43 -0.29 18.38 13.75
CA ARG A 43 0.24 19.44 14.62
C ARG A 43 -0.29 20.81 14.21
N HIS A 44 -0.34 21.11 12.91
CA HIS A 44 -0.87 22.35 12.39
C HIS A 44 -2.35 22.52 12.76
N VAL A 45 -3.19 21.51 12.55
CA VAL A 45 -4.61 21.55 12.95
C VAL A 45 -4.75 21.78 14.44
N ALA A 46 -3.96 21.11 15.28
CA ALA A 46 -3.99 21.30 16.73
C ALA A 46 -3.57 22.71 17.19
N SER A 47 -2.87 23.48 16.35
CA SER A 47 -2.49 24.87 16.63
C SER A 47 -3.62 25.89 16.35
N VAL A 48 -4.66 25.49 15.61
CA VAL A 48 -5.79 26.35 15.27
C VAL A 48 -6.78 26.41 16.45
N PRO A 49 -7.10 27.60 17.00
CA PRO A 49 -8.04 27.73 18.11
C PRO A 49 -9.41 27.12 17.76
N GLY A 50 -9.93 26.28 18.65
CA GLY A 50 -11.23 25.61 18.49
C GLY A 50 -11.22 24.37 17.57
N ALA A 51 -10.10 24.06 16.90
CA ALA A 51 -9.98 22.83 16.12
C ALA A 51 -9.79 21.60 17.00
N ALA A 52 -10.31 20.45 16.54
CA ALA A 52 -10.13 19.18 17.21
C ALA A 52 -8.69 18.67 17.06
N LYS A 53 -8.16 18.02 18.10
CA LYS A 53 -6.85 17.34 18.03
C LYS A 53 -6.99 16.07 17.21
N LEU A 54 -6.20 15.95 16.14
CA LEU A 54 -6.17 14.77 15.28
C LEU A 54 -5.14 13.75 15.77
N GLN A 55 -5.44 12.46 15.65
CA GLN A 55 -4.50 11.37 15.94
C GLN A 55 -4.42 10.44 14.73
N LEU A 56 -3.33 10.47 13.98
CA LEU A 56 -3.23 9.69 12.75
C LEU A 56 -2.51 8.36 12.98
N TYR A 57 -3.03 7.29 12.40
CA TYR A 57 -2.53 5.92 12.56
C TYR A 57 -2.21 5.28 11.22
N LYS A 58 -0.93 4.96 10.96
CA LYS A 58 -0.48 4.30 9.74
C LYS A 58 -0.65 2.80 9.87
N ASN A 59 -1.90 2.37 9.71
CA ASN A 59 -2.34 0.99 9.82
C ASN A 59 -3.46 0.72 8.79
N ASN A 60 -4.18 -0.39 8.95
CA ASN A 60 -5.21 -0.81 8.00
C ASN A 60 -6.57 -1.09 8.63
N VAL A 61 -6.68 -1.04 9.96
CA VAL A 61 -7.88 -1.41 10.70
C VAL A 61 -8.10 -0.49 11.90
N ASP A 62 -9.35 -0.18 12.20
CA ASP A 62 -9.72 0.67 13.35
C ASP A 62 -10.10 -0.13 14.62
N GLY A 63 -10.10 -1.46 14.53
CA GLY A 63 -10.55 -2.35 15.59
C GLY A 63 -12.06 -2.34 15.83
N LYS A 64 -12.84 -1.79 14.88
CA LYS A 64 -14.31 -1.68 14.93
C LYS A 64 -14.96 -2.19 13.64
N GLY A 65 -14.22 -3.00 12.88
CA GLY A 65 -14.68 -3.64 11.64
C GLY A 65 -14.37 -2.89 10.35
N ALA A 66 -13.83 -1.65 10.41
CA ALA A 66 -13.43 -0.96 9.19
C ALA A 66 -12.00 -1.33 8.77
N SER A 67 -11.80 -1.49 7.45
CA SER A 67 -10.47 -1.65 6.86
C SER A 67 -10.20 -0.64 5.75
N TYR A 68 -8.95 -0.16 5.71
CA TYR A 68 -8.38 0.75 4.71
C TYR A 68 -7.01 0.22 4.25
N GLY A 69 -6.61 0.53 3.01
CA GLY A 69 -5.51 -0.19 2.34
C GLY A 69 -4.27 0.66 2.11
N ALA A 70 -3.06 0.12 2.33
CA ALA A 70 -1.85 0.72 1.80
C ALA A 70 -1.59 0.13 0.42
N HIS A 71 -1.75 0.93 -0.64
CA HIS A 71 -1.69 0.43 -2.00
C HIS A 71 -0.29 0.60 -2.59
N GLU A 72 0.14 -0.43 -3.32
CA GLU A 72 1.41 -0.42 -4.04
C GLU A 72 1.14 -0.31 -5.53
N ASN A 73 1.99 0.41 -6.25
CA ASN A 73 1.84 0.63 -7.68
C ASN A 73 3.14 0.36 -8.41
N TYR A 74 3.05 -0.53 -9.39
CA TYR A 74 4.18 -0.98 -10.19
C TYR A 74 3.91 -0.67 -11.66
N LEU A 75 4.84 0.03 -12.30
CA LEU A 75 4.83 0.19 -13.75
C LEU A 75 5.25 -1.14 -14.40
N MET A 76 4.45 -1.63 -15.33
CA MET A 76 4.70 -2.88 -16.07
C MET A 76 4.55 -2.66 -17.58
N SER A 77 5.19 -3.54 -18.35
CA SER A 77 4.97 -3.62 -19.80
C SER A 77 3.52 -3.99 -20.10
N ARG A 78 2.91 -3.32 -21.08
CA ARG A 78 1.56 -3.67 -21.58
C ARG A 78 1.54 -5.04 -22.27
N GLN A 79 2.71 -5.51 -22.74
CA GLN A 79 2.84 -6.78 -23.46
C GLN A 79 2.69 -7.99 -22.53
N THR A 80 2.91 -7.82 -21.23
CA THR A 80 2.79 -8.89 -20.24
C THR A 80 1.33 -9.32 -20.10
N PRO A 81 0.98 -10.59 -20.42
CA PRO A 81 -0.40 -11.06 -20.31
C PRO A 81 -0.89 -10.97 -18.87
N PHE A 82 -2.08 -10.41 -18.66
CA PHE A 82 -2.63 -10.25 -17.31
C PHE A 82 -2.89 -11.59 -16.61
N SER A 83 -3.12 -12.66 -17.36
CA SER A 83 -3.22 -14.03 -16.83
C SER A 83 -1.90 -14.52 -16.22
N ALA A 84 -0.75 -14.18 -16.81
CA ALA A 84 0.56 -14.50 -16.25
C ALA A 84 0.82 -13.73 -14.95
N ILE A 85 0.35 -12.48 -14.87
CA ILE A 85 0.38 -11.69 -13.63
C ILE A 85 -0.46 -12.37 -12.55
N ILE A 86 -1.71 -12.76 -12.84
CA ILE A 86 -2.56 -13.45 -11.87
C ILE A 86 -1.89 -14.74 -11.38
N ALA A 87 -1.45 -15.60 -12.31
CA ALA A 87 -0.87 -16.90 -11.97
C ALA A 87 0.44 -16.77 -11.17
N GLY A 88 1.35 -15.93 -11.65
CA GLY A 88 2.68 -15.79 -11.05
C GLY A 88 2.71 -14.96 -9.77
N LEU A 89 1.80 -13.99 -9.61
CA LEU A 89 1.84 -13.05 -8.49
C LEU A 89 0.97 -13.48 -7.31
N THR A 90 -0.11 -14.24 -7.54
CA THR A 90 -1.05 -14.64 -6.48
C THR A 90 -0.36 -15.42 -5.34
N PRO A 91 0.42 -16.51 -5.60
CA PRO A 91 1.06 -17.26 -4.52
C PRO A 91 2.08 -16.43 -3.74
N PHE A 92 2.82 -15.55 -4.44
CA PHE A 92 3.75 -14.61 -3.82
C PHE A 92 3.03 -13.63 -2.89
N LEU A 93 1.97 -12.95 -3.35
CA LEU A 93 1.24 -11.97 -2.54
C LEU A 93 0.56 -12.61 -1.33
N VAL A 94 0.06 -13.83 -1.47
CA VAL A 94 -0.56 -14.59 -0.38
C VAL A 94 0.46 -14.92 0.72
N SER A 95 1.69 -15.27 0.34
CA SER A 95 2.74 -15.71 1.27
C SER A 95 3.62 -14.57 1.79
N ARG A 96 3.79 -13.46 1.08
CA ARG A 96 4.71 -12.37 1.48
C ARG A 96 4.39 -11.72 2.83
N GLN A 97 3.18 -11.89 3.34
CA GLN A 97 2.80 -11.41 4.68
C GLN A 97 3.64 -12.01 5.82
N VAL A 98 4.32 -13.14 5.61
CA VAL A 98 5.32 -13.65 6.58
C VAL A 98 6.50 -12.67 6.77
N VAL A 99 6.81 -11.89 5.73
CA VAL A 99 7.84 -10.84 5.74
C VAL A 99 7.23 -9.45 5.96
N THR A 100 6.10 -9.16 5.32
CA THR A 100 5.57 -7.79 5.19
C THR A 100 4.36 -7.48 6.07
N GLY A 101 3.88 -8.44 6.87
CA GLY A 101 2.76 -8.23 7.78
C GLY A 101 3.07 -7.18 8.85
N SER A 102 2.07 -6.36 9.21
CA SER A 102 2.21 -5.34 10.27
C SER A 102 1.74 -5.81 11.64
N GLY A 103 1.18 -7.01 11.75
CA GLY A 103 0.64 -7.59 12.97
C GLY A 103 -0.71 -7.01 13.37
N ARG A 104 -1.61 -7.85 13.88
CA ARG A 104 -2.92 -7.45 14.40
C ARG A 104 -3.32 -8.29 15.60
N VAL A 105 -3.87 -7.64 16.63
CA VAL A 105 -4.59 -8.30 17.72
C VAL A 105 -6.05 -8.50 17.33
N GLY A 106 -6.54 -9.72 17.52
CA GLY A 106 -7.89 -10.15 17.12
C GLY A 106 -7.92 -10.82 15.75
N ILE A 107 -8.73 -11.87 15.64
CA ILE A 107 -8.93 -12.70 14.45
C ILE A 107 -10.35 -12.46 13.88
N GLY A 108 -10.45 -12.49 12.56
CA GLY A 108 -11.68 -12.21 11.82
C GLY A 108 -11.87 -10.72 11.50
N PRO A 109 -12.81 -10.35 10.61
CA PRO A 109 -13.02 -8.96 10.19
C PRO A 109 -13.42 -8.01 11.32
N SER A 110 -14.16 -8.50 12.32
CA SER A 110 -14.50 -7.73 13.53
C SER A 110 -13.38 -7.76 14.58
N GLY A 111 -12.51 -8.78 14.55
CA GLY A 111 -11.42 -8.96 15.51
C GLY A 111 -11.88 -9.53 16.86
N ASP A 112 -13.07 -10.17 16.90
CA ASP A 112 -13.68 -10.67 18.13
C ASP A 112 -13.02 -11.96 18.64
N GLU A 113 -12.43 -12.77 17.76
CA GLU A 113 -11.75 -13.99 18.16
C GLU A 113 -10.37 -13.65 18.76
N PRO A 114 -10.05 -14.10 20.00
CA PRO A 114 -8.79 -13.76 20.64
C PRO A 114 -7.60 -14.41 19.93
N GLY A 115 -6.65 -13.59 19.48
CA GLY A 115 -5.40 -14.08 18.90
C GLY A 115 -4.52 -12.95 18.40
N PHE A 116 -3.39 -13.33 17.82
CA PHE A 116 -2.52 -12.44 17.05
C PHE A 116 -2.33 -13.04 15.66
N GLN A 117 -2.35 -12.19 14.64
CA GLN A 117 -2.12 -12.58 13.25
C GLN A 117 -1.11 -11.66 12.57
N LEU A 118 -0.47 -12.17 11.52
CA LEU A 118 0.60 -11.51 10.78
C LEU A 118 0.12 -10.25 10.04
N SER A 119 -1.03 -10.33 9.36
CA SER A 119 -1.53 -9.25 8.52
C SER A 119 -2.80 -8.62 9.08
N GLN A 120 -2.89 -7.29 8.95
CA GLN A 120 -4.10 -6.54 9.25
C GLN A 120 -5.16 -6.67 8.16
N ARG A 121 -4.73 -6.87 6.91
CA ARG A 121 -5.58 -6.90 5.71
C ARG A 121 -6.12 -8.29 5.38
N ALA A 122 -5.46 -9.35 5.82
CA ALA A 122 -5.78 -10.72 5.46
C ALA A 122 -7.27 -11.06 5.57
N ASP A 123 -7.88 -10.85 6.74
CA ASP A 123 -9.30 -11.17 6.99
C ASP A 123 -10.32 -10.40 6.14
N TYR A 124 -9.89 -9.37 5.41
CA TYR A 124 -10.76 -8.55 4.54
C TYR A 124 -10.62 -8.90 3.05
N ILE A 125 -9.82 -9.92 2.71
CA ILE A 125 -9.67 -10.45 1.36
C ILE A 125 -10.72 -11.54 1.14
N GLU A 126 -11.53 -11.40 0.09
CA GLU A 126 -12.71 -12.24 -0.13
C GLU A 126 -12.68 -13.00 -1.46
N VAL A 127 -11.95 -12.47 -2.45
CA VAL A 127 -11.88 -13.04 -3.79
C VAL A 127 -10.43 -13.08 -4.27
N GLU A 128 -10.16 -13.91 -5.26
CA GLU A 128 -8.83 -14.00 -5.86
C GLU A 128 -8.53 -12.79 -6.75
N VAL A 129 -9.47 -12.44 -7.63
CA VAL A 129 -9.35 -11.33 -8.58
C VAL A 129 -10.58 -10.44 -8.49
N GLY A 130 -10.41 -9.12 -8.39
CA GLY A 130 -11.54 -8.19 -8.30
C GLY A 130 -11.16 -6.74 -8.60
N LEU A 131 -12.14 -5.92 -9.03
CA LEU A 131 -11.92 -4.49 -9.31
C LEU A 131 -12.07 -3.61 -8.07
N GLU A 132 -12.95 -4.01 -7.15
CA GLU A 132 -13.33 -3.25 -5.96
C GLU A 132 -12.17 -3.16 -4.95
N THR A 133 -12.09 -2.02 -4.25
CA THR A 133 -11.07 -1.77 -3.21
C THR A 133 -11.67 -1.66 -1.79
N THR A 134 -13.00 -1.50 -1.69
CA THR A 134 -13.74 -1.28 -0.44
C THR A 134 -14.62 -2.46 -0.02
N LEU A 135 -15.07 -3.28 -0.97
CA LEU A 135 -15.89 -4.48 -0.77
C LEU A 135 -15.34 -5.62 -1.64
N LYS A 136 -15.57 -6.89 -1.29
CA LYS A 136 -15.15 -8.05 -2.11
C LYS A 136 -13.70 -7.93 -2.59
N ARG A 137 -12.80 -7.63 -1.67
CA ARG A 137 -11.42 -7.25 -2.02
C ARG A 137 -10.67 -8.44 -2.60
N GLY A 138 -10.03 -8.21 -3.74
CA GLY A 138 -9.22 -9.21 -4.45
C GLY A 138 -7.79 -9.30 -3.92
N ILE A 139 -7.16 -10.47 -4.07
CA ILE A 139 -5.70 -10.61 -3.98
C ILE A 139 -5.05 -9.78 -5.10
N ILE A 140 -5.56 -9.95 -6.32
CA ILE A 140 -5.20 -9.17 -7.50
C ILE A 140 -6.29 -8.15 -7.79
N ASN A 141 -5.91 -6.87 -7.85
CA ASN A 141 -6.84 -5.83 -8.29
C ASN A 141 -6.72 -5.60 -9.81
N THR A 142 -7.86 -5.46 -10.48
CA THR A 142 -7.92 -5.33 -11.95
C THR A 142 -8.04 -3.90 -12.44
N ARG A 143 -7.86 -2.89 -11.58
CA ARG A 143 -7.91 -1.48 -12.00
C ARG A 143 -6.84 -1.21 -13.06
N ASP A 144 -7.25 -0.58 -14.16
CA ASP A 144 -6.39 -0.27 -15.29
C ASP A 144 -6.39 1.23 -15.60
N GLU A 145 -5.67 1.99 -14.78
CA GLU A 145 -5.50 3.44 -14.91
C GLU A 145 -3.98 3.75 -14.94
N PRO A 146 -3.32 3.63 -16.11
CA PRO A 146 -1.86 3.55 -16.17
C PRO A 146 -1.12 4.86 -15.82
N HIS A 147 -1.77 6.02 -15.98
CA HIS A 147 -1.16 7.35 -15.84
C HIS A 147 0.10 7.59 -16.70
N ALA A 148 0.33 6.70 -17.66
CA ALA A 148 1.36 6.71 -18.67
C ALA A 148 0.71 6.40 -20.04
N ASP A 149 1.53 6.21 -21.06
CA ASP A 149 1.07 5.71 -22.35
C ASP A 149 0.44 4.31 -22.20
N ALA A 150 -0.87 4.20 -22.47
CA ALA A 150 -1.66 3.01 -22.22
C ALA A 150 -1.34 1.85 -23.18
N ASP A 151 -0.74 2.14 -24.35
CA ASP A 151 -0.34 1.12 -25.32
C ASP A 151 1.00 0.47 -24.92
N ARG A 152 1.82 1.20 -24.15
CA ARG A 152 3.15 0.76 -23.72
C ARG A 152 3.17 0.22 -22.32
N TYR A 153 2.37 0.79 -21.42
CA TYR A 153 2.48 0.55 -19.99
C TYR A 153 1.15 0.22 -19.32
N ARG A 154 1.24 -0.52 -18.23
CA ARG A 154 0.19 -0.74 -17.24
C ARG A 154 0.70 -0.26 -15.88
N ARG A 155 -0.18 0.31 -15.06
CA ARG A 155 0.06 0.46 -13.62
C ARG A 155 -0.64 -0.69 -12.90
N LEU A 156 0.13 -1.66 -12.42
CA LEU A 156 -0.40 -2.73 -11.57
C LEU A 156 -0.70 -2.16 -10.19
N HIS A 157 -1.99 -2.15 -9.83
CA HIS A 157 -2.47 -1.67 -8.53
C HIS A 157 -2.59 -2.87 -7.58
N VAL A 158 -1.82 -2.90 -6.50
CA VAL A 158 -1.85 -3.97 -5.49
C VAL A 158 -2.45 -3.44 -4.19
N ILE A 159 -3.42 -4.15 -3.60
CA ILE A 159 -4.22 -3.68 -2.45
C ILE A 159 -4.17 -4.57 -1.20
N ILE A 160 -3.45 -5.68 -1.28
CA ILE A 160 -3.43 -6.71 -0.22
C ILE A 160 -2.45 -6.38 0.91
N GLY A 161 -1.42 -5.58 0.64
CA GLY A 161 -0.36 -5.26 1.60
C GLY A 161 -0.84 -4.41 2.79
N ASP A 162 -0.20 -4.62 3.94
CA ASP A 162 -0.37 -3.79 5.11
C ASP A 162 0.40 -2.45 4.97
N ALA A 163 0.01 -1.44 5.74
CA ALA A 163 0.81 -0.24 5.97
C ALA A 163 1.95 -0.60 6.94
N ASN A 164 3.20 -0.44 6.50
CA ASN A 164 4.38 -0.78 7.29
C ASN A 164 5.01 0.46 7.91
N LEU A 165 5.57 0.29 9.10
CA LEU A 165 6.40 1.29 9.76
C LEU A 165 7.87 0.90 9.70
N ALA A 166 8.19 -0.39 9.87
CA ALA A 166 9.55 -0.87 9.74
C ALA A 166 10.07 -0.65 8.31
N GLU A 167 11.19 0.06 8.19
CA GLU A 167 11.77 0.45 6.89
C GLU A 167 12.13 -0.79 6.06
N THR A 168 12.65 -1.85 6.69
CA THR A 168 12.93 -3.14 6.03
C THR A 168 11.66 -3.84 5.53
N SER A 169 10.53 -3.75 6.25
CA SER A 169 9.26 -4.31 5.77
C SER A 169 8.78 -3.59 4.51
N THR A 170 8.82 -2.25 4.46
CA THR A 170 8.47 -1.50 3.23
C THR A 170 9.43 -1.80 2.09
N TYR A 171 10.74 -1.86 2.37
CA TYR A 171 11.77 -2.14 1.39
C TYR A 171 11.57 -3.51 0.71
N LEU A 172 11.46 -4.58 1.51
CA LEU A 172 11.22 -5.93 0.97
C LEU A 172 9.85 -6.05 0.31
N LYS A 173 8.82 -5.39 0.84
CA LYS A 173 7.49 -5.40 0.21
C LYS A 173 7.53 -4.89 -1.22
N LEU A 174 8.28 -3.83 -1.50
CA LEU A 174 8.37 -3.25 -2.84
C LEU A 174 9.43 -3.91 -3.70
N GLY A 175 10.63 -4.12 -3.14
CA GLY A 175 11.77 -4.71 -3.84
C GLY A 175 11.53 -6.16 -4.25
N ALA A 176 11.08 -7.02 -3.33
CA ALA A 176 10.83 -8.42 -3.66
C ALA A 176 9.68 -8.56 -4.67
N THR A 177 8.62 -7.74 -4.53
CA THR A 177 7.53 -7.72 -5.50
C THR A 177 8.02 -7.29 -6.89
N ALA A 178 8.85 -6.25 -6.96
CA ALA A 178 9.45 -5.82 -8.22
C ALA A 178 10.20 -6.97 -8.90
N LEU A 179 11.08 -7.66 -8.18
CA LEU A 179 11.84 -8.77 -8.73
C LEU A 179 10.97 -9.98 -9.13
N VAL A 180 9.86 -10.23 -8.43
CA VAL A 180 8.89 -11.24 -8.86
C VAL A 180 8.15 -10.81 -10.13
N LEU A 181 7.85 -9.53 -10.29
CA LEU A 181 7.32 -9.01 -11.55
C LEU A 181 8.34 -9.15 -12.68
N ASP A 182 9.65 -9.06 -12.40
CA ASP A 182 10.69 -9.38 -13.40
C ASP A 182 10.61 -10.84 -13.86
N LEU A 183 10.45 -11.80 -12.94
CA LEU A 183 10.24 -13.21 -13.32
C LEU A 183 9.05 -13.40 -14.27
N ILE A 184 7.94 -12.71 -13.97
CA ILE A 184 6.70 -12.80 -14.76
C ILE A 184 6.89 -12.19 -16.15
N GLU A 185 7.55 -11.03 -16.25
CA GLU A 185 7.80 -10.39 -17.55
C GLU A 185 8.78 -11.18 -18.43
N GLU A 186 9.75 -11.88 -17.83
CA GLU A 186 10.67 -12.79 -18.52
C GLU A 186 10.03 -14.15 -18.88
N GLY A 187 8.77 -14.38 -18.47
CA GLY A 187 8.06 -15.61 -18.77
C GLY A 187 8.58 -16.83 -18.00
N VAL A 188 9.20 -16.64 -16.82
CA VAL A 188 9.61 -17.74 -15.95
C VAL A 188 8.35 -18.50 -15.48
N ASP A 189 8.39 -19.82 -15.59
CA ASP A 189 7.28 -20.67 -15.14
C ASP A 189 7.17 -20.70 -13.61
N LEU A 190 5.98 -20.35 -13.13
CA LEU A 190 5.59 -20.29 -11.72
C LEU A 190 4.33 -21.13 -11.46
N ALA A 191 3.85 -21.89 -12.45
CA ALA A 191 2.63 -22.68 -12.34
C ALA A 191 2.73 -23.76 -11.27
N ASP A 192 3.94 -24.23 -10.96
CA ASP A 192 4.21 -25.16 -9.86
C ASP A 192 3.95 -24.55 -8.48
N LEU A 193 3.74 -23.24 -8.35
CA LEU A 193 3.42 -22.58 -7.07
C LEU A 193 1.93 -22.23 -6.95
N ALA A 194 1.10 -22.64 -7.91
CA ALA A 194 -0.32 -22.33 -7.92
C ALA A 194 -1.03 -22.88 -6.68
N LEU A 195 -1.70 -22.01 -5.92
CA LEU A 195 -2.45 -22.36 -4.71
C LEU A 195 -3.81 -22.96 -5.08
N ALA A 196 -4.21 -24.04 -4.40
CA ALA A 196 -5.52 -24.66 -4.62
C ALA A 196 -6.68 -23.77 -4.12
N ARG A 197 -6.46 -23.01 -3.04
CA ARG A 197 -7.46 -22.10 -2.44
C ARG A 197 -6.80 -20.79 -1.98
N PRO A 198 -6.53 -19.85 -2.90
CA PRO A 198 -5.75 -18.63 -2.61
C PRO A 198 -6.29 -17.79 -1.44
N VAL A 199 -7.60 -17.52 -1.41
CA VAL A 199 -8.22 -16.69 -0.35
C VAL A 199 -8.12 -17.37 1.02
N HIS A 200 -8.37 -18.68 1.07
CA HIS A 200 -8.18 -19.46 2.31
C HIS A 200 -6.72 -19.40 2.77
N ALA A 201 -5.77 -19.52 1.84
CA ALA A 201 -4.34 -19.45 2.14
C ALA A 201 -3.92 -18.10 2.73
N VAL A 202 -4.49 -16.98 2.27
CA VAL A 202 -4.27 -15.65 2.89
C VAL A 202 -4.61 -15.68 4.38
N HIS A 203 -5.79 -16.20 4.72
CA HIS A 203 -6.25 -16.26 6.12
C HIS A 203 -5.43 -17.26 6.94
N ALA A 204 -5.17 -18.45 6.41
CA ALA A 204 -4.46 -19.52 7.12
C ALA A 204 -3.03 -19.09 7.48
N ILE A 205 -2.31 -18.48 6.54
CA ILE A 205 -0.95 -17.98 6.78
C ILE A 205 -0.98 -16.82 7.79
N SER A 206 -1.91 -15.86 7.66
CA SER A 206 -1.99 -14.72 8.60
C SER A 206 -2.21 -15.18 10.04
N ARG A 207 -3.12 -16.14 10.24
CA ARG A 207 -3.57 -16.56 11.58
C ARG A 207 -2.57 -17.44 12.33
N ASP A 208 -1.46 -17.83 11.69
CA ASP A 208 -0.41 -18.61 12.34
C ASP A 208 0.90 -17.80 12.47
N PRO A 209 1.10 -17.08 13.58
CA PRO A 209 2.35 -16.37 13.84
C PRO A 209 3.55 -17.30 14.11
N THR A 210 3.35 -18.61 14.19
CA THR A 210 4.46 -19.58 14.28
C THR A 210 5.07 -19.92 12.92
N LEU A 211 4.44 -19.48 11.82
CA LEU A 211 4.88 -19.67 10.43
C LEU A 211 4.91 -21.15 9.97
N ARG A 212 4.13 -22.02 10.61
CA ARG A 212 4.12 -23.47 10.37
C ARG A 212 2.91 -23.94 9.57
N ALA A 213 1.86 -23.12 9.48
CA ALA A 213 0.66 -23.41 8.71
C ALA A 213 1.04 -23.68 7.25
N THR A 214 0.58 -24.82 6.74
CA THR A 214 0.72 -25.18 5.33
C THR A 214 -0.54 -24.84 4.55
N VAL A 215 -0.35 -24.60 3.26
CA VAL A 215 -1.43 -24.38 2.31
C VAL A 215 -1.24 -25.30 1.10
N ALA A 216 -2.35 -25.87 0.64
CA ALA A 216 -2.38 -26.77 -0.50
C ALA A 216 -2.09 -26.04 -1.82
N LEU A 217 -1.21 -26.63 -2.64
CA LEU A 217 -1.03 -26.31 -4.04
C LEU A 217 -1.98 -27.12 -4.93
N VAL A 218 -2.13 -26.70 -6.18
CA VAL A 218 -2.97 -27.39 -7.18
C VAL A 218 -2.47 -28.82 -7.44
N ASP A 219 -1.17 -29.06 -7.34
CA ASP A 219 -0.55 -30.38 -7.55
C ASP A 219 -0.59 -31.31 -6.33
N GLY A 220 -1.22 -30.86 -5.23
CA GLY A 220 -1.36 -31.63 -3.99
C GLY A 220 -0.21 -31.50 -3.00
N ARG A 221 0.87 -30.77 -3.32
CA ARG A 221 1.88 -30.41 -2.32
C ARG A 221 1.30 -29.46 -1.27
N GLU A 222 1.85 -29.52 -0.07
CA GLU A 222 1.56 -28.61 1.03
C GLU A 222 2.82 -27.79 1.30
N MET A 223 2.70 -26.46 1.32
CA MET A 223 3.83 -25.56 1.56
C MET A 223 3.48 -24.53 2.62
N THR A 224 4.46 -24.19 3.48
CA THR A 224 4.33 -23.04 4.40
C THR A 224 4.47 -21.73 3.62
N GLY A 225 4.04 -20.63 4.24
CA GLY A 225 4.30 -19.29 3.69
C GLY A 225 5.79 -19.02 3.46
N LEU A 226 6.66 -19.49 4.36
CA LEU A 226 8.12 -19.38 4.21
C LEU A 226 8.65 -20.20 3.02
N ALA A 227 8.17 -21.45 2.86
CA ALA A 227 8.60 -22.30 1.75
C ALA A 227 8.21 -21.71 0.39
N LEU A 228 7.03 -21.09 0.29
CA LEU A 228 6.62 -20.35 -0.91
C LEU A 228 7.56 -19.18 -1.19
N GLN A 229 7.85 -18.35 -0.18
CA GLN A 229 8.77 -17.22 -0.33
C GLN A 229 10.18 -17.66 -0.73
N ARG A 230 10.70 -18.77 -0.17
CA ARG A 230 11.99 -19.35 -0.55
C ARG A 230 12.01 -19.79 -2.01
N ALA A 231 10.94 -20.44 -2.49
CA ALA A 231 10.83 -20.85 -3.89
C ALA A 231 10.80 -19.68 -4.88
N TYR A 232 10.25 -18.53 -4.49
CA TYR A 232 10.35 -17.29 -5.28
C TYR A 232 11.75 -16.68 -5.20
N LEU A 233 12.32 -16.56 -4.01
CA LEU A 233 13.67 -16.04 -3.80
C LEU A 233 14.70 -16.80 -4.65
N ASP A 234 14.64 -18.14 -4.68
CA ASP A 234 15.55 -18.96 -5.47
C ASP A 234 15.47 -18.67 -6.97
N ARG A 235 14.27 -18.40 -7.50
CA ARG A 235 14.05 -18.04 -8.90
C ARG A 235 14.51 -16.62 -9.19
N VAL A 236 14.21 -15.69 -8.28
CA VAL A 236 14.67 -14.30 -8.34
C VAL A 236 16.20 -14.24 -8.35
N ALA A 237 16.87 -14.93 -7.43
CA ALA A 237 18.33 -14.97 -7.33
C ALA A 237 18.96 -15.46 -8.64
N LYS A 238 18.44 -16.56 -9.21
CA LYS A 238 18.90 -17.07 -10.52
C LYS A 238 18.71 -16.06 -11.65
N LEU A 239 17.58 -15.35 -11.69
CA LEU A 239 17.35 -14.32 -12.70
C LEU A 239 18.31 -13.14 -12.53
N VAL A 240 18.49 -12.66 -11.30
CA VAL A 240 19.42 -11.56 -10.97
C VAL A 240 20.85 -11.93 -11.35
N ASP A 241 21.31 -13.14 -11.02
CA ASP A 241 22.65 -13.64 -11.37
C ASP A 241 22.87 -13.80 -12.88
N SER A 242 21.80 -13.93 -13.66
CA SER A 242 21.86 -14.05 -15.13
C SER A 242 21.90 -12.70 -15.86
N ARG A 243 21.67 -11.60 -15.16
CA ARG A 243 21.61 -10.23 -15.71
C ARG A 243 22.92 -9.49 -15.43
N ASP A 244 23.05 -8.31 -16.03
CA ASP A 244 24.11 -7.38 -15.65
C ASP A 244 24.00 -7.04 -14.15
N PRO A 245 25.12 -6.95 -13.41
CA PRO A 245 25.09 -6.66 -11.99
C PRO A 245 24.35 -5.36 -11.66
N ASP A 246 23.21 -5.47 -10.96
CA ASP A 246 22.53 -4.35 -10.31
C ASP A 246 22.71 -4.49 -8.79
N PRO A 247 23.49 -3.60 -8.15
CA PRO A 247 23.70 -3.61 -6.70
C PRO A 247 22.39 -3.54 -5.90
N ARG A 248 21.35 -2.87 -6.44
CA ARG A 248 20.06 -2.74 -5.76
C ARG A 248 19.30 -4.06 -5.76
N ALA A 249 19.26 -4.76 -6.89
CA ALA A 249 18.67 -6.09 -6.98
C ALA A 249 19.40 -7.08 -6.07
N SER A 250 20.73 -7.00 -6.04
CA SER A 250 21.59 -7.83 -5.19
C SER A 250 21.30 -7.59 -3.70
N ASP A 251 21.19 -6.34 -3.25
CA ASP A 251 20.87 -5.98 -1.87
C ASP A 251 19.46 -6.46 -1.45
N ILE A 252 18.47 -6.39 -2.34
CA ILE A 252 17.13 -6.93 -2.08
C ILE A 252 17.19 -8.44 -1.88
N VAL A 253 17.91 -9.17 -2.74
CA VAL A 253 18.07 -10.63 -2.63
C VAL A 253 18.78 -11.00 -1.34
N GLU A 254 19.87 -10.32 -0.98
CA GLU A 254 20.61 -10.54 0.25
C GLU A 254 19.73 -10.26 1.48
N THR A 255 19.04 -9.12 1.51
CA THR A 255 18.16 -8.75 2.62
C THR A 255 17.00 -9.72 2.75
N TRP A 256 16.41 -10.16 1.64
CA TRP A 256 15.30 -11.12 1.64
C TRP A 256 15.78 -12.49 2.14
N THR A 257 16.93 -12.96 1.66
CA THR A 257 17.57 -14.20 2.12
C THR A 257 17.79 -14.16 3.63
N HIS A 258 18.45 -13.10 4.12
CA HIS A 258 18.73 -12.92 5.53
C HIS A 258 17.45 -12.96 6.38
N VAL A 259 16.41 -12.23 5.97
CA VAL A 259 15.13 -12.23 6.70
C VAL A 259 14.47 -13.60 6.71
N LEU A 260 14.44 -14.33 5.59
CA LEU A 260 13.87 -15.68 5.57
C LEU A 260 14.66 -16.64 6.47
N ASP A 261 16.00 -16.56 6.48
CA ASP A 261 16.85 -17.38 7.35
C ASP A 261 16.58 -17.12 8.84
N LEU A 262 16.33 -15.87 9.22
CA LEU A 262 15.93 -15.51 10.59
C LEU A 262 14.55 -16.06 10.93
N LEU A 263 13.55 -15.83 10.07
CA LEU A 263 12.17 -16.29 10.28
C LEU A 263 12.06 -17.82 10.38
N GLU A 264 12.87 -18.56 9.64
CA GLU A 264 12.92 -20.03 9.70
C GLU A 264 13.50 -20.55 11.02
N ARG A 265 14.40 -19.80 11.67
CA ARG A 265 14.99 -20.16 12.97
C ARG A 265 14.09 -19.78 14.14
N ASP A 266 13.78 -18.49 14.24
CA ASP A 266 12.89 -17.92 15.24
C ASP A 266 12.38 -16.57 14.73
N PRO A 267 11.05 -16.40 14.53
CA PRO A 267 10.51 -15.13 14.06
C PRO A 267 10.87 -13.93 14.94
N MET A 268 11.15 -14.12 16.23
CA MET A 268 11.56 -13.04 17.13
C MET A 268 12.96 -12.48 16.83
N GLU A 269 13.81 -13.21 16.10
CA GLU A 269 15.08 -12.67 15.60
C GLU A 269 14.85 -11.51 14.61
N CYS A 270 13.69 -11.44 13.97
CA CYS A 270 13.30 -10.32 13.10
C CYS A 270 12.65 -9.15 13.84
N ALA A 271 12.59 -9.13 15.18
CA ALA A 271 11.86 -8.10 15.93
C ALA A 271 12.52 -6.70 15.92
N GLU A 272 13.71 -6.57 15.36
CA GLU A 272 14.33 -5.27 15.03
C GLU A 272 14.21 -4.92 13.54
N LEU A 273 13.76 -5.85 12.69
CA LEU A 273 13.72 -5.70 11.24
C LEU A 273 12.29 -5.50 10.72
N LEU A 274 11.33 -6.28 11.23
CA LEU A 274 9.98 -6.36 10.69
C LEU A 274 8.91 -5.86 11.67
N ASP A 275 7.78 -5.40 11.14
CA ASP A 275 6.70 -4.85 11.96
C ASP A 275 6.01 -5.89 12.86
N TRP A 276 5.52 -7.01 12.30
CA TRP A 276 4.75 -7.97 13.09
C TRP A 276 5.57 -8.62 14.21
N PRO A 277 6.87 -8.98 14.05
CA PRO A 277 7.64 -9.53 15.16
C PRO A 277 7.97 -8.47 16.20
N ALA A 278 8.28 -7.22 15.79
CA ALA A 278 8.51 -6.11 16.71
C ALA A 278 7.27 -5.83 17.58
N LYS A 279 6.09 -5.82 16.94
CA LYS A 279 4.80 -5.63 17.61
C LYS A 279 4.45 -6.81 18.50
N LEU A 280 4.64 -8.05 18.05
CA LEU A 280 4.39 -9.25 18.84
C LEU A 280 5.26 -9.27 20.10
N ARG A 281 6.57 -9.03 19.98
CA ARG A 281 7.50 -8.89 21.12
C ARG A 281 7.03 -7.84 22.13
N LEU A 282 6.51 -6.71 21.65
CA LEU A 282 5.96 -5.66 22.52
C LEU A 282 4.70 -6.13 23.24
N LEU A 283 3.75 -6.74 22.52
CA LEU A 283 2.49 -7.25 23.04
C LEU A 283 2.68 -8.37 24.06
N ASP A 284 3.56 -9.33 23.77
CA ASP A 284 3.90 -10.41 24.71
C ASP A 284 4.57 -9.86 25.97
N GLY A 285 5.37 -8.81 25.85
CA GLY A 285 5.88 -8.07 27.01
C GLY A 285 4.77 -7.56 27.94
N PHE A 286 3.66 -7.03 27.40
CA PHE A 286 2.50 -6.65 28.21
C PHE A 286 1.75 -7.87 28.74
N ARG A 287 1.53 -8.90 27.91
CA ARG A 287 0.85 -10.14 28.29
C ARG A 287 1.51 -10.82 29.47
N HIS A 288 2.83 -10.97 29.45
CA HIS A 288 3.56 -11.64 30.52
C HIS A 288 3.65 -10.81 31.79
N ARG A 289 3.90 -9.49 31.70
CA ARG A 289 4.01 -8.63 32.88
C ARG A 289 2.67 -8.45 33.62
N GLU A 290 1.56 -8.43 32.88
CA GLU A 290 0.23 -8.11 33.43
C GLU A 290 -0.72 -9.31 33.41
N ASN A 291 -0.24 -10.51 33.03
CA ASN A 291 -1.02 -11.73 32.88
C ASN A 291 -2.28 -11.55 32.02
N LEU A 292 -2.12 -10.95 30.84
CA LEU A 292 -3.23 -10.63 29.92
C LEU A 292 -3.43 -11.73 28.87
N SER A 293 -4.70 -12.06 28.61
CA SER A 293 -5.12 -12.84 27.44
C SER A 293 -5.13 -11.99 26.16
N TRP A 294 -5.24 -12.62 24.99
CA TRP A 294 -5.33 -11.91 23.71
C TRP A 294 -6.60 -11.06 23.57
N SER A 295 -7.64 -11.35 24.35
CA SER A 295 -8.89 -10.58 24.40
C SER A 295 -8.81 -9.30 25.24
N ALA A 296 -7.68 -9.03 25.90
CA ALA A 296 -7.55 -7.88 26.77
C ALA A 296 -7.64 -6.56 25.96
N PRO A 297 -8.56 -5.62 26.28
CA PRO A 297 -8.69 -4.34 25.56
C PRO A 297 -7.39 -3.54 25.52
N ARG A 298 -6.52 -3.70 26.53
CA ARG A 298 -5.21 -3.09 26.59
C ARG A 298 -4.31 -3.49 25.41
N LEU A 299 -4.36 -4.74 24.96
CA LEU A 299 -3.53 -5.20 23.83
C LEU A 299 -4.01 -4.60 22.50
N HIS A 300 -5.32 -4.44 22.31
CA HIS A 300 -5.86 -3.73 21.15
C HIS A 300 -5.42 -2.25 21.12
N LEU A 301 -5.36 -1.59 22.29
CA LEU A 301 -4.82 -0.23 22.38
C LEU A 301 -3.33 -0.16 22.04
N VAL A 302 -2.53 -1.13 22.51
CA VAL A 302 -1.09 -1.23 22.18
C VAL A 302 -0.89 -1.48 20.68
N ASP A 303 -1.68 -2.36 20.07
CA ASP A 303 -1.68 -2.60 18.62
C ASP A 303 -1.95 -1.31 17.83
N LEU A 304 -2.99 -0.57 18.20
CA LEU A 304 -3.30 0.71 17.57
C LEU A 304 -2.17 1.74 17.78
N GLN A 305 -1.71 1.92 19.02
CA GLN A 305 -0.64 2.87 19.37
C GLN A 305 0.71 2.57 18.72
N TYR A 306 0.93 1.33 18.26
CA TYR A 306 2.13 0.99 17.48
C TYR A 306 2.24 1.85 16.24
N SER A 307 1.10 2.13 15.60
CA SER A 307 0.98 2.84 14.34
C SER A 307 0.75 4.35 14.40
N ASP A 308 0.76 4.93 15.60
CA ASP A 308 0.62 6.38 15.75
C ASP A 308 1.81 7.10 15.11
N VAL A 309 1.52 8.02 14.18
CA VAL A 309 2.56 8.70 13.37
C VAL A 309 3.43 9.66 14.18
N ARG A 310 3.01 10.02 15.40
CA ARG A 310 3.74 11.00 16.22
C ARG A 310 5.07 10.43 16.69
N LEU A 311 6.15 11.17 16.47
CA LEU A 311 7.51 10.74 16.82
C LEU A 311 7.69 10.48 18.32
N ASP A 312 7.02 11.26 19.17
CA ASP A 312 7.14 11.17 20.63
C ASP A 312 6.12 10.22 21.29
N LYS A 313 5.09 9.76 20.55
CA LYS A 313 4.01 8.92 21.10
C LYS A 313 3.96 7.51 20.53
N GLY A 314 4.11 7.37 19.21
CA GLY A 314 3.97 6.08 18.54
C GLY A 314 4.95 5.05 19.06
N LEU A 315 4.47 3.83 19.34
CA LEU A 315 5.33 2.81 19.94
C LEU A 315 6.45 2.44 18.97
N TYR A 316 6.20 2.31 17.66
CA TYR A 316 7.26 2.13 16.67
C TYR A 316 8.31 3.24 16.73
N ASN A 317 7.90 4.51 16.70
CA ASN A 317 8.83 5.64 16.76
C ASN A 317 9.65 5.65 18.06
N ARG A 318 9.06 5.23 19.18
CA ARG A 318 9.79 5.05 20.45
C ARG A 318 10.77 3.87 20.40
N LEU A 319 10.48 2.80 19.65
CA LEU A 319 11.44 1.72 19.39
C LEU A 319 12.61 2.22 18.54
N VAL A 320 12.34 3.03 17.52
CA VAL A 320 13.38 3.67 16.69
C VAL A 320 14.27 4.59 17.53
N ALA A 321 13.68 5.47 18.35
CA ALA A 321 14.41 6.45 19.16
C ALA A 321 15.37 5.81 20.17
N ARG A 322 15.11 4.57 20.60
CA ARG A 322 15.97 3.80 21.51
C ARG A 322 16.89 2.80 20.79
N GLY A 323 16.93 2.82 19.46
CA GLY A 323 17.77 1.93 18.65
C GLY A 323 17.30 0.47 18.60
N SER A 324 16.02 0.18 18.87
CA SER A 324 15.47 -1.19 18.82
C SER A 324 14.88 -1.59 17.46
N MET A 325 14.91 -0.69 16.47
CA MET A 325 14.52 -0.96 15.08
C MET A 325 15.66 -0.56 14.16
N LYS A 326 15.99 -1.42 13.21
CA LYS A 326 16.92 -1.14 12.12
C LYS A 326 16.30 -0.08 11.21
N ARG A 327 17.12 0.91 10.85
CA ARG A 327 16.81 1.90 9.84
C ARG A 327 17.65 1.63 8.59
N LEU A 328 17.04 1.81 7.43
CA LEU A 328 17.68 1.84 6.11
C LEU A 328 17.99 3.27 5.69
N VAL A 329 17.22 4.26 6.18
CA VAL A 329 17.34 5.66 5.80
C VAL A 329 17.53 6.57 7.01
N SER A 330 18.29 7.64 6.83
CA SER A 330 18.50 8.65 7.86
C SER A 330 17.29 9.57 7.98
N GLU A 331 17.11 10.19 9.16
CA GLU A 331 16.07 11.20 9.34
C GLU A 331 16.29 12.43 8.46
N HIS A 332 17.55 12.76 8.16
CA HIS A 332 17.91 13.85 7.25
C HIS A 332 17.34 13.63 5.86
N GLN A 333 17.53 12.43 5.28
CA GLN A 333 16.97 12.07 3.97
C GLN A 333 15.45 12.15 3.95
N VAL A 334 14.79 11.69 5.02
CA VAL A 334 13.33 11.74 5.16
C VAL A 334 12.82 13.19 5.18
N LEU A 335 13.48 14.07 5.93
CA LEU A 335 13.11 15.49 6.03
C LEU A 335 13.36 16.23 4.70
N GLU A 336 14.46 15.94 4.01
CA GLU A 336 14.70 16.50 2.66
C GLU A 336 13.61 16.10 1.66
N ALA A 337 13.15 14.86 1.71
CA ALA A 337 12.11 14.33 0.83
C ALA A 337 10.70 14.89 1.10
N VAL A 338 10.48 15.58 2.22
CA VAL A 338 9.21 16.30 2.47
C VAL A 338 9.01 17.41 1.43
N ASP A 339 10.09 18.12 1.08
CA ASP A 339 10.04 19.28 0.19
C ASP A 339 10.57 19.01 -1.21
N ASN A 340 11.41 17.98 -1.38
CA ASN A 340 12.09 17.69 -2.64
C ASN A 340 11.56 16.40 -3.31
N PRO A 341 11.35 16.40 -4.63
CA PRO A 341 10.98 15.19 -5.36
C PRO A 341 12.17 14.24 -5.52
N PRO A 342 11.93 12.97 -5.92
CA PRO A 342 13.00 12.02 -6.23
C PRO A 342 14.00 12.56 -7.27
N PRO A 343 15.31 12.27 -7.12
CA PRO A 343 16.36 12.81 -7.98
C PRO A 343 16.36 12.21 -9.39
N THR A 344 15.78 11.02 -9.60
CA THR A 344 15.62 10.38 -10.92
C THR A 344 14.42 10.95 -11.68
N PRO A 345 14.47 10.99 -13.03
CA PRO A 345 13.40 11.59 -13.83
C PRO A 345 12.18 10.66 -13.93
N GLY A 346 11.36 10.64 -12.88
CA GLY A 346 9.91 10.49 -13.03
C GLY A 346 9.32 11.78 -13.62
N ARG A 347 8.09 11.72 -14.13
CA ARG A 347 7.36 12.86 -14.72
C ARG A 347 7.27 14.09 -13.79
N THR A 348 7.49 13.89 -12.50
CA THR A 348 7.60 14.89 -11.42
C THR A 348 8.74 15.89 -11.60
N SER A 349 9.85 15.53 -12.26
CA SER A 349 10.88 16.52 -12.61
C SER A 349 10.33 17.56 -13.61
N ALA A 350 9.49 17.14 -14.55
CA ALA A 350 8.92 18.04 -15.56
C ALA A 350 7.87 19.02 -14.99
N ALA A 351 7.17 18.66 -13.91
CA ALA A 351 6.22 19.58 -13.26
C ALA A 351 6.92 20.73 -12.53
N ASN A 352 8.13 20.51 -12.00
CA ASN A 352 8.95 21.54 -11.34
C ASN A 352 9.86 22.30 -12.32
N VAL A 353 10.20 21.73 -13.48
CA VAL A 353 10.99 22.39 -14.55
C VAL A 353 10.19 23.47 -15.31
N CYS A 354 8.87 23.57 -15.12
CA CYS A 354 8.11 24.73 -15.60
C CYS A 354 8.48 26.06 -14.88
N ALA A 355 9.39 26.03 -13.91
CA ALA A 355 10.05 27.21 -13.34
C ALA A 355 11.45 27.52 -13.94
N GLY A 356 11.95 26.77 -14.94
CA GLY A 356 13.26 27.03 -15.55
C GLY A 356 13.62 26.12 -16.74
N SER A 357 13.42 26.64 -17.95
CA SER A 357 14.05 26.33 -19.25
C SER A 357 14.64 24.93 -19.60
N ALA A 358 14.08 24.37 -20.68
CA ALA A 358 14.68 23.53 -21.77
C ALA A 358 14.86 22.00 -21.59
N PRO A 359 14.83 21.20 -22.69
CA PRO A 359 14.34 19.82 -22.71
C PRO A 359 15.43 18.73 -22.70
N ILE A 360 15.13 17.53 -22.16
CA ILE A 360 16.01 16.35 -22.23
C ILE A 360 15.22 15.07 -22.61
N SER A 361 15.89 14.24 -23.41
CA SER A 361 15.55 12.96 -24.06
C SER A 361 15.05 11.82 -23.13
N PRO A 362 14.36 10.79 -23.69
CA PRO A 362 13.82 9.67 -22.91
C PRO A 362 14.93 8.75 -22.34
N PRO A 363 14.69 8.12 -21.17
CA PRO A 363 15.64 7.19 -20.56
C PRO A 363 15.76 5.87 -21.35
N PRO A 364 16.89 5.13 -21.21
CA PRO A 364 17.07 3.81 -21.80
C PRO A 364 16.05 2.80 -21.24
N ALA A 365 15.69 1.81 -22.05
CA ALA A 365 14.82 0.72 -21.64
C ALA A 365 15.47 -0.07 -20.49
N GLY A 366 14.79 -0.20 -19.35
CA GLY A 366 15.27 -0.98 -18.20
C GLY A 366 15.00 -0.37 -16.83
N THR A 367 14.69 0.93 -16.73
CA THR A 367 14.46 1.58 -15.43
C THR A 367 12.98 1.54 -15.05
N ARG A 368 12.61 0.68 -14.10
CA ARG A 368 11.24 0.60 -13.55
C ARG A 368 10.94 1.79 -12.65
N SER A 369 9.67 2.19 -12.63
CA SER A 369 9.16 3.19 -11.69
C SER A 369 8.15 2.57 -10.73
N PHE A 370 8.34 2.82 -9.45
CA PHE A 370 7.56 2.39 -8.31
C PHE A 370 6.83 3.58 -7.71
N SER A 371 5.56 3.45 -7.34
CA SER A 371 4.88 4.49 -6.56
C SER A 371 4.14 3.85 -5.38
N ILE A 372 4.36 4.38 -4.18
CA ILE A 372 3.65 3.94 -2.97
C ILE A 372 2.48 4.88 -2.73
N TRP A 373 1.29 4.34 -2.55
CA TRP A 373 0.11 5.09 -2.12
C TRP A 373 -0.24 4.58 -0.71
N ALA A 374 0.35 5.18 0.34
CA ALA A 374 0.17 4.74 1.72
C ALA A 374 -1.00 5.47 2.39
N VAL A 375 -2.01 4.71 2.85
CA VAL A 375 -3.23 5.23 3.48
C VAL A 375 -3.12 5.20 5.01
N THR A 376 -3.68 6.20 5.69
CA THR A 376 -3.67 6.35 7.15
C THR A 376 -4.91 7.19 7.54
N ARG A 377 -5.97 6.59 8.12
CA ARG A 377 -7.32 7.21 8.31
C ARG A 377 -7.42 8.20 9.48
N TRP A 378 -8.17 9.30 9.30
CA TRP A 378 -8.88 10.02 10.38
C TRP A 378 -10.05 10.90 9.90
N CYS A 379 -11.02 11.18 10.78
CA CYS A 379 -12.32 11.82 10.49
C CYS A 379 -12.32 13.37 10.48
N GLY A 380 -13.00 13.99 9.51
CA GLY A 380 -13.45 15.40 9.55
C GLY A 380 -13.90 15.97 8.19
N TYR A 381 -15.07 16.64 8.14
CA TYR A 381 -15.90 17.01 6.98
C TYR A 381 -15.39 18.17 6.06
N PRO A 382 -15.99 18.38 4.85
CA PRO A 382 -15.31 18.92 3.66
C PRO A 382 -15.65 20.36 3.29
N ARG A 383 -14.87 20.94 2.35
CA ARG A 383 -15.39 21.83 1.29
C ARG A 383 -14.50 21.85 0.03
N SER A 384 -15.20 21.94 -1.11
CA SER A 384 -14.83 21.93 -2.54
C SER A 384 -13.81 23.01 -2.96
N SER A 385 -13.05 22.91 -4.07
CA SER A 385 -13.50 22.80 -5.48
C SER A 385 -12.35 22.43 -6.46
N ARG A 386 -12.68 21.77 -7.59
CA ARG A 386 -11.77 21.37 -8.71
C ARG A 386 -11.75 22.41 -9.83
N CYS A 387 -10.59 22.56 -10.48
CA CYS A 387 -10.47 22.92 -11.90
C CYS A 387 -9.69 21.80 -12.61
N GLY A 388 -10.22 21.31 -13.74
CA GLY A 388 -9.56 20.35 -14.61
C GLY A 388 -9.09 21.02 -15.90
N ALA A 389 -8.02 20.51 -16.49
CA ALA A 389 -7.68 20.80 -17.88
C ALA A 389 -7.02 19.58 -18.52
N ALA A 390 -7.60 19.11 -19.62
CA ALA A 390 -6.94 18.28 -20.62
C ALA A 390 -7.38 18.74 -22.02
N LYS A 391 -6.51 19.54 -22.67
CA LYS A 391 -6.06 19.56 -24.09
C LYS A 391 -7.13 19.71 -25.23
N PRO A 392 -6.77 20.02 -26.52
CA PRO A 392 -5.44 19.98 -27.17
C PRO A 392 -5.07 21.12 -28.17
N THR A 393 -3.78 21.07 -28.59
CA THR A 393 -3.18 21.34 -29.93
C THR A 393 -3.03 22.76 -30.54
N SER A 394 -1.75 23.09 -30.75
CA SER A 394 -1.09 23.73 -31.91
C SER A 394 -1.56 25.09 -32.44
N ALA A 395 -0.62 26.04 -32.41
CA ALA A 395 -0.69 27.38 -32.98
C ALA A 395 -0.52 27.41 -34.51
N ARG A 396 -1.22 28.35 -35.18
CA ARG A 396 -0.71 29.26 -36.22
C ARG A 396 -1.69 30.41 -36.48
N CYS A 397 -1.12 31.59 -36.75
CA CYS A 397 -1.72 32.92 -36.88
C CYS A 397 -2.79 33.07 -37.97
N TRP A 398 -3.68 34.06 -37.84
CA TRP A 398 -3.88 35.25 -38.72
C TRP A 398 -5.12 36.06 -38.23
N SER A 399 -5.11 37.37 -38.51
CA SER A 399 -5.86 38.45 -37.83
C SER A 399 -7.29 38.73 -38.39
N PRO A 400 -7.97 39.83 -38.00
CA PRO A 400 -9.27 39.85 -37.31
C PRO A 400 -10.47 40.07 -38.24
N TRP A 401 -11.62 39.48 -37.92
CA TRP A 401 -12.90 39.91 -38.48
C TRP A 401 -13.95 40.11 -37.38
N THR A 402 -14.63 41.24 -37.54
CA THR A 402 -15.56 41.92 -36.64
C THR A 402 -16.87 41.18 -36.40
N ALA A 403 -17.35 41.23 -35.16
CA ALA A 403 -18.69 40.80 -34.77
C ALA A 403 -19.78 41.76 -35.29
N PRO A 404 -21.03 41.28 -35.38
CA PRO A 404 -22.18 42.09 -34.96
C PRO A 404 -23.06 41.38 -33.91
N PRO A 405 -23.82 42.14 -33.11
CA PRO A 405 -24.35 41.72 -31.82
C PRO A 405 -25.83 41.30 -31.85
N ASN A 406 -26.25 40.75 -30.70
CA ASN A 406 -27.61 40.50 -30.21
C ASN A 406 -28.14 39.08 -30.45
N TRP A 407 -28.52 38.39 -29.37
CA TRP A 407 -29.93 38.20 -28.96
C TRP A 407 -29.94 37.40 -27.64
N TRP A 408 -30.39 38.05 -26.57
CA TRP A 408 -30.69 37.43 -25.27
C TRP A 408 -32.11 36.83 -25.29
N ASN A 409 -32.35 35.86 -24.40
CA ASN A 409 -33.61 35.17 -24.06
C ASN A 409 -34.06 34.00 -24.96
N ASN A 410 -33.83 32.77 -24.48
CA ASN A 410 -34.91 31.87 -24.03
C ASN A 410 -34.32 30.66 -23.25
N SER A 411 -34.79 30.45 -22.01
CA SER A 411 -34.74 29.17 -21.27
C SER A 411 -35.98 28.31 -21.64
N PRO A 412 -36.23 27.07 -21.16
CA PRO A 412 -35.51 26.23 -20.17
C PRO A 412 -35.38 24.73 -20.55
N ALA A 413 -34.57 23.97 -19.81
CA ALA A 413 -34.80 22.53 -19.56
C ALA A 413 -34.07 22.06 -18.30
N GLU A 414 -34.81 21.98 -17.20
CA GLU A 414 -34.44 21.25 -15.98
C GLU A 414 -34.49 19.74 -16.25
N ILE A 415 -33.43 19.01 -15.87
CA ILE A 415 -33.44 17.55 -15.74
C ILE A 415 -33.64 17.22 -14.26
N ARG A 416 -34.84 16.74 -13.91
CA ARG A 416 -35.19 16.22 -12.58
C ARG A 416 -34.64 14.81 -12.39
N TRP A 417 -33.94 14.60 -11.27
CA TRP A 417 -33.61 13.26 -10.76
C TRP A 417 -34.70 12.80 -9.79
N TYR A 418 -35.31 11.64 -10.07
CA TYR A 418 -36.22 10.95 -9.14
C TYR A 418 -35.39 10.11 -8.16
N GLY A 419 -35.25 10.59 -6.92
CA GLY A 419 -34.84 9.80 -5.77
C GLY A 419 -36.02 9.62 -4.82
N ARG A 420 -36.59 8.41 -4.72
CA ARG A 420 -37.55 8.07 -3.65
C ARG A 420 -36.77 7.67 -2.40
N GLU A 421 -36.76 8.55 -1.41
CA GLU A 421 -36.49 8.21 -0.02
C GLU A 421 -37.64 7.35 0.53
N ARG A 422 -37.33 6.20 1.16
CA ARG A 422 -38.25 5.50 2.07
C ARG A 422 -37.78 5.76 3.49
N LYS A 423 -38.62 6.46 4.27
CA LYS A 423 -38.55 6.49 5.74
C LYS A 423 -39.36 5.31 6.33
N PRO A 424 -39.01 4.85 7.55
CA PRO A 424 -39.63 3.68 8.16
C PRO A 424 -40.98 4.03 8.80
N GLY A 425 -41.99 3.22 8.52
CA GLY A 425 -43.30 3.26 9.16
C GLY A 425 -43.71 1.83 9.51
N ASN A 426 -44.04 1.63 10.77
CA ASN A 426 -44.27 0.35 11.41
C ASN A 426 -45.74 -0.09 11.26
N VAL A 427 -45.95 -1.42 11.29
CA VAL A 427 -47.19 -2.17 11.59
C VAL A 427 -48.28 -2.26 10.50
N GLY A 428 -48.63 -3.51 10.14
CA GLY A 428 -49.90 -3.84 9.49
C GLY A 428 -49.85 -5.18 8.75
N ALA A 429 -50.44 -6.21 9.35
CA ALA A 429 -50.56 -7.57 8.83
C ALA A 429 -51.43 -7.67 7.56
N ASP A 430 -51.26 -8.80 6.85
CA ASP A 430 -52.21 -9.55 5.97
C ASP A 430 -51.53 -9.95 4.65
N ARG A 431 -51.14 -11.24 4.49
CA ARG A 431 -51.94 -12.42 4.08
C ARG A 431 -52.10 -12.57 2.55
N TYR A 432 -51.59 -13.71 2.05
CA TYR A 432 -51.94 -14.46 0.83
C TYR A 432 -51.91 -13.68 -0.51
N CYS A 433 -51.10 -14.03 -1.51
CA CYS A 433 -51.08 -15.26 -2.32
C CYS A 433 -49.84 -15.22 -3.23
#